data_AF-A0A7J8KAT0-F1
#
_entry.id   AF-A0A7J8KAT0-F1
#
_cell.length_a   1.000
_cell.length_b   1.000
_cell.length_c   1.000
_cell.angle_alpha   90.00
_cell.angle_beta   90.00
_cell.angle_gamma   90.00
#
_symmetry.space_group_name_H-M   'P 1'
#
loop_
_entity.id
_entity.type
_entity.pdbx_description
1 polymer ?
#
loop_
_entity_poly.entity_id
_entity_poly.type
_entity_poly.pdbx_seq_one_letter_code
_entity_poly.pdbx_strand_id
1 'polypeptide(L)'
;MLTPAFHYDILKPDVGLLADFVQDKWEELISQDSHLEVMRHISLMTLDTLMKCAFSYEGNVQTDRSSDQDEEGIYLKDKGKLEEVRKKRHLDFLDILLFDRMKNESSLSDKDLYAEMDMLMFEGHDTTASHISWILYALTVHPEHQQRCREEVQRLLGDGASIT
;
A
#
# COMPACT_ATOMS: atom_id res chain seq x y z
N MET A 1 17.71 -10.45 -4.17
CA MET A 1 16.81 -11.22 -5.05
C MET A 1 15.44 -10.56 -5.23
N LEU A 2 15.17 -9.37 -4.65
CA LEU A 2 13.83 -8.76 -4.62
C LEU A 2 13.57 -7.68 -5.70
N THR A 3 14.60 -7.24 -6.42
CA THR A 3 14.50 -6.18 -7.43
C THR A 3 13.42 -6.41 -8.50
N PRO A 4 13.12 -7.65 -8.95
CA PRO A 4 12.05 -7.89 -9.91
C PRO A 4 10.64 -7.52 -9.40
N ALA A 5 10.39 -7.58 -8.08
CA ALA A 5 9.08 -7.30 -7.48
C ALA A 5 8.68 -5.82 -7.59
N PHE A 6 9.66 -4.93 -7.77
CA PHE A 6 9.44 -3.48 -7.91
C PHE A 6 9.55 -3.03 -9.37
N HIS A 7 9.42 -3.95 -10.33
CA HIS A 7 9.38 -3.60 -11.74
C HIS A 7 8.10 -2.83 -12.05
N TYR A 8 8.19 -1.80 -12.89
CA TYR A 8 7.08 -0.91 -13.22
C TYR A 8 5.80 -1.66 -13.66
N ASP A 9 5.94 -2.74 -14.44
CA ASP A 9 4.80 -3.54 -14.91
C ASP A 9 4.04 -4.24 -13.77
N ILE A 10 4.69 -4.51 -12.64
CA ILE A 10 4.07 -5.07 -11.44
C ILE A 10 3.36 -3.98 -10.64
N LEU A 11 3.94 -2.77 -10.58
CA LEU A 11 3.41 -1.64 -9.80
C LEU A 11 2.29 -0.88 -10.51
N LYS A 12 2.17 -1.00 -11.84
CA LYS A 12 1.18 -0.25 -12.63
C LYS A 12 -0.28 -0.49 -12.18
N PRO A 13 -0.73 -1.72 -11.87
CA PRO A 13 -2.07 -1.97 -11.33
C PRO A 13 -2.32 -1.29 -9.98
N ASP A 14 -1.29 -1.10 -9.17
CA ASP A 14 -1.40 -0.57 -7.80
C ASP A 14 -1.74 0.92 -7.75
N VAL A 15 -1.47 1.66 -8.83
CA VAL A 15 -1.76 3.09 -8.94
C VAL A 15 -3.26 3.39 -8.80
N GLY A 16 -4.12 2.51 -9.32
CA GLY A 16 -5.57 2.66 -9.22
C GLY A 16 -6.07 2.45 -7.79
N LEU A 17 -5.52 1.45 -7.09
CA LEU A 17 -5.86 1.15 -5.70
C LEU A 17 -5.57 2.34 -4.78
N LEU A 18 -4.45 3.03 -4.99
CA LEU A 18 -4.07 4.21 -4.22
C LEU A 18 -5.08 5.37 -4.34
N ALA A 19 -5.72 5.53 -5.50
CA ALA A 19 -6.65 6.64 -5.74
C ALA A 19 -7.99 6.43 -5.01
N ASP A 20 -8.51 5.21 -5.02
CA ASP A 20 -9.85 4.90 -4.49
C ASP A 20 -9.94 5.05 -2.95
N PHE A 21 -8.86 4.79 -2.20
CA PHE A 21 -8.89 4.84 -0.73
C PHE A 21 -8.88 6.24 -0.13
N VAL A 22 -8.33 7.23 -0.84
CA VAL A 22 -8.17 8.59 -0.31
C VAL A 22 -9.51 9.31 -0.25
N GLN A 23 -10.42 9.04 -1.19
CA GLN A 23 -11.58 9.90 -1.41
C GLN A 23 -12.69 9.70 -0.37
N ASP A 24 -13.19 8.48 -0.20
CA ASP A 24 -14.40 8.23 0.59
C ASP A 24 -14.23 8.52 2.10
N LYS A 25 -13.11 8.09 2.69
CA LYS A 25 -12.88 8.21 4.14
C LYS A 25 -12.54 9.64 4.57
N TRP A 26 -11.78 10.37 3.75
CA TRP A 26 -11.39 11.73 4.10
C TRP A 26 -12.56 12.70 3.97
N GLU A 27 -13.45 12.51 2.99
CA GLU A 27 -14.68 13.29 2.87
C GLU A 27 -15.56 13.15 4.12
N GLU A 28 -15.73 11.93 4.65
CA GLU A 28 -16.44 11.70 5.91
C GLU A 28 -15.75 12.41 7.10
N LEU A 29 -14.43 12.27 7.23
CA LEU A 29 -13.67 12.87 8.35
C LEU A 29 -13.69 14.40 8.32
N ILE A 30 -13.62 15.00 7.13
CA ILE A 30 -13.67 16.47 6.95
C ILE A 30 -15.07 17.00 7.30
N SER A 31 -16.13 16.23 7.03
CA SER A 31 -17.51 16.63 7.33
C SER A 31 -17.80 16.78 8.84
N GLN A 32 -16.94 16.23 9.71
CA GLN A 32 -17.12 16.23 11.16
C GLN A 32 -16.58 17.48 11.87
N ASP A 33 -16.08 18.48 11.14
CA ASP A 33 -15.61 19.80 11.64
C ASP A 33 -14.69 19.72 12.88
N SER A 34 -13.80 18.73 12.89
CA SER A 34 -12.84 18.51 13.97
C SER A 34 -11.40 18.61 13.47
N HIS A 35 -10.48 18.93 14.38
CA HIS A 35 -9.04 18.89 14.07
C HIS A 35 -8.64 17.45 13.71
N LEU A 36 -8.35 17.23 12.43
CA LEU A 36 -7.95 15.92 11.92
C LEU A 36 -6.44 15.73 12.06
N GLU A 37 -6.02 14.72 12.81
CA GLU A 37 -4.62 14.29 12.85
C GLU A 37 -4.30 13.47 11.60
N VAL A 38 -3.79 14.16 10.57
CA VAL A 38 -3.60 13.57 9.23
C VAL A 38 -2.61 12.39 9.22
N MET A 39 -1.56 12.43 10.05
CA MET A 39 -0.47 11.44 10.05
C MET A 39 -0.99 10.01 10.34
N ARG A 40 -1.85 9.86 11.35
CA ARG A 40 -2.43 8.55 11.69
C ARG A 40 -3.27 7.98 10.54
N HIS A 41 -4.04 8.82 9.87
CA HIS A 41 -4.87 8.39 8.74
C HIS A 41 -4.03 8.01 7.52
N ILE A 42 -2.97 8.77 7.24
CA ILE A 42 -2.04 8.45 6.16
C ILE A 42 -1.30 7.14 6.46
N SER A 43 -0.80 6.93 7.67
CA SER A 43 -0.09 5.71 8.06
C SER A 43 -0.94 4.46 7.82
N LEU A 44 -2.20 4.47 8.29
CA LEU A 44 -3.14 3.38 8.06
C LEU A 44 -3.46 3.17 6.58
N MET A 45 -3.59 4.25 5.81
CA MET A 45 -3.84 4.18 4.36
C MET A 45 -2.64 3.58 3.60
N THR A 46 -1.42 3.99 3.92
CA THR A 46 -0.21 3.45 3.30
C THR A 46 0.01 1.99 3.67
N LEU A 47 -0.32 1.61 4.91
CA LEU A 47 -0.25 0.23 5.38
C LEU A 47 -1.25 -0.65 4.62
N ASP A 48 -2.51 -0.23 4.56
CA ASP A 48 -3.58 -0.94 3.86
C ASP A 48 -3.29 -1.11 2.36
N THR A 49 -2.74 -0.07 1.72
CA THR A 49 -2.30 -0.14 0.33
C THR A 49 -1.15 -1.13 0.17
N LEU A 50 -0.11 -1.04 1.01
CA LEU A 50 1.03 -1.95 0.95
C LEU A 50 0.59 -3.40 1.11
N MET A 51 -0.33 -3.66 2.04
CA MET A 51 -0.93 -4.97 2.27
C MET A 51 -1.66 -5.50 1.03
N LYS A 52 -2.48 -4.66 0.39
CA LYS A 52 -3.21 -5.02 -0.84
C LYS A 52 -2.28 -5.32 -2.01
N CYS A 53 -1.28 -4.48 -2.22
CA CYS A 53 -0.40 -4.54 -3.39
C CYS A 53 0.67 -5.64 -3.26
N ALA A 54 1.34 -5.73 -2.11
CA ALA A 54 2.47 -6.64 -1.93
C ALA A 54 2.06 -8.04 -1.46
N PHE A 55 0.86 -8.20 -0.88
CA PHE A 55 0.44 -9.44 -0.23
C PHE A 55 -0.94 -9.94 -0.68
N SER A 56 -1.56 -9.33 -1.70
CA SER A 56 -2.92 -9.67 -2.14
C SER A 56 -3.93 -9.68 -0.98
N TYR A 57 -3.76 -8.80 0.02
CA TYR A 57 -4.64 -8.74 1.19
C TYR A 57 -6.03 -8.20 0.79
N GLU A 58 -7.10 -8.94 1.11
CA GLU A 58 -8.47 -8.57 0.71
C GLU A 58 -9.24 -7.77 1.80
N GLY A 59 -8.64 -7.56 2.99
CA GLY A 59 -9.28 -6.83 4.09
C GLY A 59 -9.15 -5.31 4.00
N ASN A 60 -9.65 -4.60 5.01
CA ASN A 60 -9.50 -3.14 5.12
C ASN A 60 -9.04 -2.76 6.53
N VAL A 61 -7.73 -2.57 6.68
CA VAL A 61 -7.10 -2.23 7.97
C VAL A 61 -7.60 -0.89 8.50
N GLN A 62 -8.10 -0.02 7.62
CA GLN A 62 -8.60 1.30 8.00
C GLN A 62 -9.96 1.27 8.72
N THR A 63 -10.73 0.18 8.58
CA THR A 63 -12.09 0.03 9.14
C THR A 63 -12.22 -1.15 10.10
N ASP A 64 -11.37 -2.17 9.94
CA ASP A 64 -11.37 -3.37 10.78
C ASP A 64 -10.80 -3.03 12.16
N ARG A 65 -11.68 -2.58 13.07
CA ARG A 65 -11.37 -2.38 14.49
C ARG A 65 -11.23 -3.72 15.19
N SER A 66 -10.13 -4.43 14.99
CA SER A 66 -9.66 -5.39 15.98
C SER A 66 -8.55 -4.71 16.78
N SER A 67 -8.87 -4.38 18.02
CA SER A 67 -7.90 -4.19 19.10
C SER A 67 -6.85 -5.30 19.03
N ASP A 68 -5.57 -4.93 19.03
CA ASP A 68 -4.42 -5.82 18.94
C ASP A 68 -4.41 -6.64 17.64
N GLN A 69 -4.12 -5.98 16.51
CA GLN A 69 -3.76 -6.69 15.29
C GLN A 69 -2.32 -7.19 15.45
N ASP A 70 -2.20 -8.41 15.95
CA ASP A 70 -1.02 -9.22 15.74
C ASP A 70 -0.82 -9.31 14.22
N GLU A 71 0.15 -8.55 13.70
CA GLU A 71 0.62 -8.60 12.30
C GLU A 71 0.79 -10.07 11.86
N GLU A 72 1.24 -10.90 12.81
CA GLU A 72 1.42 -12.36 12.73
C GLU A 72 0.18 -13.16 12.29
N GLY A 73 -1.03 -12.73 12.69
CA GLY A 73 -2.29 -13.43 12.43
C GLY A 73 -2.80 -13.28 10.99
N ILE A 74 -2.42 -12.21 10.29
CA ILE A 74 -2.73 -12.00 8.88
C ILE A 74 -1.95 -12.99 8.01
N TYR A 75 -0.70 -13.28 8.38
CA TYR A 75 0.18 -14.13 7.57
C TYR A 75 -0.15 -15.63 7.60
N LEU A 76 -0.86 -16.11 8.63
CA LEU A 76 -1.19 -17.53 8.79
C LEU A 76 -2.33 -18.01 7.88
N LYS A 77 -3.16 -17.09 7.34
CA LYS A 77 -4.25 -17.46 6.42
C LYS A 77 -3.76 -17.88 5.03
N ASP A 78 -2.53 -17.53 4.65
CA ASP A 78 -2.10 -17.59 3.25
C ASP A 78 -1.27 -18.83 2.85
N LYS A 79 -0.94 -19.72 3.82
CA LYS A 79 -0.26 -21.01 3.56
C LYS A 79 -1.02 -21.94 2.59
N GLY A 80 -2.31 -21.68 2.34
CA GLY A 80 -3.17 -22.47 1.43
C GLY A 80 -3.08 -22.11 -0.07
N LYS A 81 -2.42 -21.01 -0.46
CA LYS A 81 -2.50 -20.47 -1.84
C LYS A 81 -1.42 -20.94 -2.83
N LEU A 82 -0.55 -21.88 -2.44
CA LEU A 82 0.65 -22.24 -3.21
C LEU A 82 0.38 -22.73 -4.66
N GLU A 83 -0.75 -23.39 -4.91
CA GLU A 83 -1.14 -23.84 -6.26
C GLU A 83 -1.85 -22.75 -7.10
N GLU A 84 -2.35 -21.68 -6.47
CA GLU A 84 -2.95 -20.55 -7.18
C GLU A 84 -1.90 -19.59 -7.73
N VAL A 85 -0.77 -19.42 -7.02
CA VAL A 85 0.34 -18.56 -7.46
C VAL A 85 0.84 -18.93 -8.86
N ARG A 86 0.91 -20.23 -9.19
CA ARG A 86 1.34 -20.72 -10.52
C ARG A 86 0.41 -20.33 -11.67
N LYS A 87 -0.84 -19.98 -11.38
CA LYS A 87 -1.86 -19.59 -12.37
C LYS A 87 -1.95 -18.08 -12.55
N LYS A 88 -1.36 -17.29 -11.64
CA LYS A 88 -1.38 -15.84 -11.72
C LYS A 88 -0.51 -15.36 -12.90
N ARG A 89 -1.07 -14.41 -13.66
CA ARG A 89 -0.38 -13.78 -14.80
C ARG A 89 0.61 -12.70 -14.35
N HIS A 90 0.38 -12.12 -13.17
CA HIS A 90 1.20 -11.13 -12.51
C HIS A 90 1.41 -11.58 -11.06
N LEU A 91 2.66 -11.56 -10.61
CA LEU A 91 3.06 -12.00 -9.27
C LEU A 91 3.31 -10.76 -8.42
N ASP A 92 2.74 -10.72 -7.23
CA ASP A 92 3.08 -9.71 -6.21
C ASP A 92 4.37 -10.09 -5.45
N PHE A 93 4.74 -9.26 -4.47
CA PHE A 93 5.96 -9.49 -3.68
C PHE A 93 5.95 -10.83 -2.95
N LEU A 94 4.82 -11.18 -2.32
CA LEU A 94 4.64 -12.46 -1.62
C LEU A 94 4.72 -13.64 -2.59
N ASP A 95 4.06 -13.54 -3.74
CA ASP A 95 4.09 -14.55 -4.80
C ASP A 95 5.53 -14.81 -5.28
N ILE A 96 6.35 -13.76 -5.41
CA ILE A 96 7.77 -13.85 -5.81
C ILE A 96 8.61 -14.55 -4.74
N LEU A 97 8.43 -14.21 -3.46
CA LEU A 97 9.12 -14.87 -2.36
C LEU A 97 8.75 -16.36 -2.25
N LEU A 98 7.46 -16.69 -2.42
CA LEU A 98 6.99 -18.07 -2.46
C LEU A 98 7.57 -18.83 -3.67
N PHE A 99 7.64 -18.19 -4.84
CA PHE A 99 8.21 -18.80 -6.04
C PHE A 99 9.71 -19.08 -5.89
N ASP A 100 10.49 -18.15 -5.33
CA ASP A 100 11.93 -18.35 -5.12
C ASP A 100 12.21 -19.51 -4.16
N ARG A 101 11.41 -19.60 -3.08
CA ARG A 101 11.44 -20.72 -2.14
C ARG A 101 11.16 -22.07 -2.81
N MET A 102 10.25 -22.12 -3.79
CA MET A 102 9.94 -23.36 -4.51
C MET A 102 11.02 -23.79 -5.50
N LYS A 103 11.75 -22.83 -6.07
CA LYS A 103 12.73 -23.08 -7.15
C LYS A 103 14.10 -23.49 -6.62
N ASN A 104 14.51 -22.92 -5.49
CA ASN A 104 15.81 -23.16 -4.88
C ASN A 104 15.61 -24.09 -3.67
N GLU A 105 15.91 -25.38 -3.80
CA GLU A 105 15.85 -26.38 -2.71
C GLU A 105 16.70 -26.00 -1.47
N SER A 106 17.51 -24.93 -1.54
CA SER A 106 18.10 -24.22 -0.40
C SER A 106 17.20 -23.05 0.02
N SER A 107 16.27 -23.36 0.92
CA SER A 107 15.06 -22.62 1.28
C SER A 107 15.28 -21.31 2.03
N LEU A 108 14.64 -20.23 1.58
CA LEU A 108 14.10 -19.21 2.50
C LEU A 108 13.31 -19.97 3.58
N SER A 109 13.77 -19.91 4.84
CA SER A 109 13.02 -20.52 5.94
C SER A 109 11.72 -19.75 6.18
N ASP A 110 10.77 -20.35 6.90
CA ASP A 110 9.58 -19.60 7.34
C ASP A 110 9.99 -18.30 8.07
N LYS A 111 11.06 -18.34 8.86
CA LYS A 111 11.58 -17.16 9.59
C LYS A 111 12.14 -16.10 8.66
N ASP A 112 12.91 -16.49 7.65
CA ASP A 112 13.48 -15.53 6.69
C ASP A 112 12.37 -14.91 5.84
N LEU A 113 11.36 -15.70 5.47
CA LEU A 113 10.18 -15.21 4.77
C LEU A 113 9.45 -14.16 5.62
N TYR A 114 9.10 -14.48 6.86
CA TYR A 114 8.44 -13.53 7.76
C TYR A 114 9.30 -12.28 7.99
N ALA A 115 10.61 -12.41 8.17
CA ALA A 115 11.50 -11.27 8.36
C ALA A 115 11.53 -10.32 7.14
N GLU A 116 11.53 -10.85 5.92
CA GLU A 116 11.47 -10.03 4.69
C GLU A 116 10.10 -9.36 4.53
N MET A 117 9.02 -10.04 4.92
CA MET A 117 7.68 -9.46 4.92
C MET A 117 7.54 -8.32 5.94
N ASP A 118 8.02 -8.53 7.17
CA ASP A 118 8.01 -7.54 8.25
C ASP A 118 8.87 -6.32 7.88
N MET A 119 10.05 -6.56 7.30
CA MET A 119 10.93 -5.50 6.81
C MET A 119 10.23 -4.65 5.76
N LEU A 120 9.62 -5.26 4.74
CA LEU A 120 8.91 -4.54 3.70
C LEU A 120 7.75 -3.73 4.29
N MET A 121 6.99 -4.34 5.21
CA MET A 121 5.88 -3.69 5.90
C MET A 121 6.36 -2.44 6.63
N PHE A 122 7.35 -2.56 7.50
CA PHE A 122 7.90 -1.44 8.25
C PHE A 122 8.50 -0.35 7.34
N GLU A 123 9.41 -0.74 6.44
CA GLU A 123 10.14 0.23 5.60
C GLU A 123 9.24 0.90 4.56
N GLY A 124 8.28 0.18 4.00
CA GLY A 124 7.41 0.68 2.93
C GLY A 124 6.37 1.68 3.42
N HIS A 125 5.65 1.37 4.49
CA HIS A 125 4.52 2.20 4.91
C HIS A 125 4.94 3.43 5.71
N ASP A 126 5.79 3.29 6.74
CA ASP A 126 6.12 4.39 7.65
C ASP A 126 6.88 5.52 6.95
N THR A 127 7.80 5.18 6.05
CA THR A 127 8.56 6.16 5.28
C THR A 127 7.65 6.92 4.31
N THR A 128 6.78 6.21 3.60
CA THR A 128 5.83 6.82 2.65
C THR A 128 4.82 7.70 3.39
N ALA A 129 4.30 7.24 4.53
CA ALA A 129 3.36 8.00 5.34
C ALA A 129 3.96 9.31 5.84
N SER A 130 5.20 9.25 6.31
CA SER A 130 5.95 10.42 6.75
C SER A 130 6.12 11.42 5.60
N HIS A 131 6.56 10.96 4.41
CA HIS A 131 6.74 11.84 3.25
C HIS A 131 5.43 12.47 2.78
N ILE A 132 4.34 11.71 2.67
CA ILE A 132 3.03 12.26 2.28
C ILE A 132 2.59 13.31 3.30
N SER A 133 2.73 13.04 4.60
CA SER A 133 2.38 13.98 5.66
C SER A 133 3.17 15.29 5.55
N TRP A 134 4.48 15.21 5.31
CA TRP A 134 5.33 16.38 5.10
C TRP A 134 4.99 17.15 3.82
N ILE A 135 4.67 16.46 2.73
CA ILE A 135 4.24 17.08 1.48
C ILE A 135 2.92 17.83 1.69
N LEU A 136 1.92 17.21 2.32
CA LEU A 136 0.66 17.88 2.62
C LEU A 136 0.88 19.10 3.51
N TYR A 137 1.69 18.97 4.57
CA TYR A 137 2.06 20.10 5.41
C TYR A 137 2.71 21.23 4.59
N ALA A 138 3.70 20.93 3.76
CA ALA A 138 4.36 21.91 2.92
C ALA A 138 3.36 22.63 1.98
N LEU A 139 2.43 21.89 1.37
CA LEU A 139 1.39 22.47 0.52
C LEU A 139 0.46 23.41 1.30
N THR A 140 0.12 23.11 2.57
CA THR A 140 -0.67 24.03 3.40
C THR A 140 0.06 25.33 3.75
N VAL A 141 1.39 25.28 3.87
CA VAL A 141 2.23 26.45 4.16
C VAL A 141 2.54 27.26 2.89
N HIS A 142 2.41 26.66 1.70
CA HIS A 142 2.70 27.27 0.40
C HIS A 142 1.50 27.20 -0.57
N PRO A 143 0.44 28.03 -0.37
CA PRO A 143 -0.79 27.96 -1.17
C PRO A 143 -0.60 28.16 -2.68
N GLU A 144 0.38 28.98 -3.10
CA GLU A 144 0.70 29.17 -4.52
C GLU A 144 1.14 27.84 -5.17
N HIS A 145 1.99 27.08 -4.49
CA HIS A 145 2.46 25.79 -4.99
C HIS A 145 1.33 24.76 -4.95
N GLN A 146 0.52 24.75 -3.89
CA GLN A 146 -0.67 23.90 -3.82
C GLN A 146 -1.62 24.13 -5.01
N GLN A 147 -1.89 25.39 -5.34
CA GLN A 147 -2.77 25.75 -6.45
C GLN A 147 -2.18 25.31 -7.79
N ARG A 148 -0.89 25.55 -8.02
CA ARG A 148 -0.19 25.15 -9.25
C ARG A 148 -0.19 23.63 -9.45
N CYS A 149 0.09 22.86 -8.40
CA CYS A 149 0.01 21.39 -8.45
C CYS A 149 -1.41 20.92 -8.79
N ARG A 150 -2.43 21.53 -8.17
CA ARG A 150 -3.83 21.20 -8.46
C ARG A 150 -4.19 21.45 -9.92
N GLU A 151 -3.82 22.60 -10.47
CA GLU A 151 -4.08 22.97 -11.86
C GLU A 151 -3.38 22.03 -12.85
N GLU A 152 -2.15 21.61 -12.54
CA GLU A 152 -1.40 20.67 -13.37
C GLU A 152 -2.08 19.30 -13.40
N VAL A 153 -2.42 18.75 -12.23
CA VAL A 153 -3.12 17.46 -12.13
C VAL A 153 -4.47 17.51 -12.83
N GLN A 154 -5.25 18.58 -12.64
CA GLN A 154 -6.53 18.79 -13.34
C GLN A 154 -6.35 18.86 -14.87
N ARG A 155 -5.30 19.52 -15.36
CA ARG A 155 -5.02 19.59 -16.80
C ARG A 155 -4.68 18.23 -17.39
N LEU A 156 -3.96 17.39 -16.65
CA LEU A 156 -3.60 16.04 -17.09
C LEU A 156 -4.80 15.09 -17.07
N LEU A 157 -5.68 15.23 -16.09
CA LEU A 157 -6.89 14.42 -15.95
C LEU A 157 -8.03 14.83 -16.90
N GLY A 158 -8.13 16.12 -17.24
CA GLY A 158 -9.28 16.63 -17.98
C GLY A 158 -10.61 16.45 -17.22
N ASP A 159 -11.71 16.23 -17.94
CA ASP A 159 -13.05 15.99 -17.36
C ASP A 159 -13.27 14.51 -16.95
N GLY A 160 -12.27 13.64 -17.18
CA GLY A 160 -12.34 12.22 -16.87
C GLY A 160 -11.52 11.89 -15.62
N ALA A 161 -12.18 11.50 -14.55
CA ALA A 161 -11.51 10.96 -13.37
C ALA A 161 -10.91 9.58 -13.70
N SER A 162 -9.67 9.51 -14.18
CA SER A 162 -8.82 8.32 -14.02
C SER A 162 -7.34 8.66 -14.31
N ILE A 163 -6.45 8.40 -13.34
CA ILE A 163 -4.98 8.39 -13.53
C ILE A 163 -4.50 7.01 -14.05
N THR A 164 -5.41 6.07 -14.33
CA THR A 164 -5.09 4.74 -14.88
C THR A 164 -5.81 4.44 -16.18
#